data_AF-A0A1F9BA75-F1
#
_entry.id   AF-A0A1F9BA75-F1
#
_cell.length_a   1.000
_cell.length_b   1.000
_cell.length_c   1.000
_cell.angle_alpha   90.00
_cell.angle_beta   90.00
_cell.angle_gamma   90.00
#
_symmetry.space_group_name_H-M   'P 1'
#
loop_
_entity.id
_entity.type
_entity.pdbx_description
1 polymer ?
#
loop_
_entity_poly.entity_id
_entity_poly.type
_entity_poly.pdbx_seq_one_letter_code
_entity_poly.pdbx_strand_id
1 'polypeptide(L)'
;MRPTGKLHLGNLHGALGNWIELQNSGKYDCFYFVADWHAFTSEYSSPEGIGDNITSMVIDWLAAGLDPQKSTLFVQSAIKEHAELFLLLSMITPLAWLERNPTYKEMKAELASKDLSTFGFLGYPVLQAADIIMYKAYGVPVGVDQLPHVELTREIARRFNFLYKEIFPIPEPLLAGVPKLLGI
;
A
#
# COMPACT_ATOMS: atom_id res chain seq x y z
N MET A 1 4.23 2.72 -2.41
CA MET A 1 3.62 4.09 -2.57
C MET A 1 3.00 4.18 -3.96
N ARG A 2 1.89 4.90 -4.16
CA ARG A 2 1.25 5.04 -5.48
C ARG A 2 2.01 6.07 -6.34
N PRO A 3 2.32 5.78 -7.62
CA PRO A 3 3.01 6.71 -8.52
C PRO A 3 2.09 7.82 -9.08
N THR A 4 1.69 8.78 -8.23
CA THR A 4 0.75 9.86 -8.59
C THR A 4 1.41 11.23 -8.78
N GLY A 5 2.74 11.30 -8.88
CA GLY A 5 3.49 12.53 -9.13
C GLY A 5 4.84 12.54 -8.41
N LYS A 6 5.54 13.67 -8.50
CA LYS A 6 6.83 13.89 -7.84
C LYS A 6 6.68 13.89 -6.32
N LEU A 7 7.65 13.30 -5.63
CA LEU A 7 7.68 13.34 -4.18
C LEU A 7 8.01 14.75 -3.66
N HIS A 8 7.45 15.09 -2.51
CA HIS A 8 7.69 16.37 -1.84
C HIS A 8 8.23 16.15 -0.42
N LEU A 9 8.59 17.25 0.27
CA LEU A 9 9.18 17.20 1.62
C LEU A 9 8.33 16.42 2.64
N GLY A 10 7.00 16.46 2.53
CA GLY A 10 6.11 15.63 3.34
C GLY A 10 6.33 14.12 3.17
N ASN A 11 6.64 13.63 1.95
CA ASN A 11 7.00 12.23 1.73
C ASN A 11 8.36 11.90 2.31
N LEU A 12 9.32 12.82 2.15
CA LEU A 12 10.69 12.66 2.63
C LEU A 12 10.75 12.52 4.15
N HIS A 13 10.19 13.48 4.89
CA HIS A 13 10.19 13.48 6.35
C HIS A 13 9.18 12.49 6.95
N GLY A 14 8.14 12.12 6.21
CA GLY A 14 7.15 11.14 6.65
C GLY A 14 7.58 9.71 6.34
N ALA A 15 7.11 9.19 5.20
CA ALA A 15 7.28 7.79 4.84
C ALA A 15 8.75 7.41 4.58
N LEU A 16 9.48 8.19 3.78
CA LEU A 16 10.84 7.82 3.37
C LEU A 16 11.84 7.84 4.52
N GLY A 17 11.77 8.85 5.40
CA GLY A 17 12.61 8.91 6.60
C GLY A 17 12.47 7.65 7.46
N ASN A 18 11.22 7.25 7.74
CA ASN A 18 10.94 6.02 8.47
C ASN A 18 11.44 4.77 7.73
N TRP A 19 11.27 4.69 6.41
CA TRP A 19 11.78 3.56 5.62
C TRP A 19 13.31 3.46 5.65
N ILE A 20 13.99 4.60 5.64
CA ILE A 20 15.45 4.68 5.73
C ILE A 20 15.95 4.24 7.11
N GLU A 21 15.24 4.61 8.18
CA GLU A 21 15.55 4.12 9.52
C GLU A 21 15.34 2.60 9.62
N LEU A 22 14.23 2.08 9.09
CA LEU A 22 13.93 0.66 9.12
C LEU A 22 14.97 -0.18 8.36
N GLN A 23 15.34 0.21 7.14
CA GLN A 23 16.35 -0.53 6.36
C GLN A 23 17.73 -0.55 7.05
N ASN A 24 18.08 0.52 7.78
CA ASN A 24 19.40 0.64 8.41
C ASN A 24 19.41 0.08 9.84
N SER A 25 18.25 -0.28 10.40
CA SER A 25 18.13 -0.81 11.76
C SER A 25 18.77 -2.19 11.95
N GLY A 26 18.95 -2.95 10.86
CA GLY A 26 19.40 -4.34 10.90
C GLY A 26 18.39 -5.32 11.51
N LYS A 27 17.15 -4.89 11.77
CA LYS A 27 16.09 -5.70 12.40
C LYS A 27 15.09 -6.29 11.39
N TYR A 28 15.03 -5.75 10.18
CA TYR A 28 13.99 -6.05 9.21
C TYR A 28 14.57 -6.32 7.83
N ASP A 29 14.02 -7.33 7.17
CA ASP A 29 14.14 -7.49 5.72
C ASP A 29 13.06 -6.65 5.05
N CYS A 30 13.46 -5.51 4.49
CA CYS A 30 12.52 -4.52 3.99
C CYS A 30 12.12 -4.75 2.54
N PHE A 31 10.81 -4.64 2.27
CA PHE A 31 10.21 -4.68 0.94
C PHE A 31 9.50 -3.37 0.67
N TYR A 32 9.94 -2.62 -0.33
CA TYR A 32 9.34 -1.35 -0.74
C TYR A 32 8.99 -1.40 -2.22
N PHE A 33 7.79 -0.95 -2.57
CA PHE A 33 7.32 -1.10 -3.94
C PHE A 33 6.44 0.01 -4.45
N VAL A 34 6.59 0.27 -5.75
CA VAL A 34 5.75 1.20 -6.49
C VAL A 34 4.42 0.51 -6.75
N ALA A 35 3.37 1.05 -6.16
CA ALA A 35 2.02 0.48 -6.16
C ALA A 35 1.26 1.03 -7.37
N ASP A 36 1.65 0.62 -8.57
CA ASP A 36 1.13 1.15 -9.83
C ASP A 36 -0.31 0.69 -10.11
N TRP A 37 -0.71 -0.55 -9.81
CA TRP A 37 -2.13 -0.95 -9.89
C TRP A 37 -3.02 -0.20 -8.92
N HIS A 38 -2.50 0.19 -7.75
CA HIS A 38 -3.22 1.08 -6.84
C HIS A 38 -3.38 2.50 -7.40
N ALA A 39 -2.53 2.97 -8.31
CA ALA A 39 -2.77 4.25 -9.00
C ALA A 39 -3.93 4.14 -10.00
N PHE A 40 -4.06 3.00 -10.69
CA PHE A 40 -5.17 2.77 -11.61
C PHE A 40 -6.55 2.85 -10.94
N THR A 41 -6.68 2.56 -9.64
CA THR A 41 -7.98 2.63 -8.96
C THR A 41 -8.57 4.04 -8.88
N SER A 42 -7.74 5.09 -9.01
CA SER A 42 -8.18 6.50 -9.03
C SER A 42 -7.80 7.27 -10.30
N GLU A 43 -6.87 6.77 -11.11
CA GLU A 43 -6.38 7.42 -12.34
C GLU A 43 -6.81 6.69 -13.62
N TYR A 44 -7.74 5.73 -13.56
CA TYR A 44 -8.12 4.89 -14.71
C TYR A 44 -8.57 5.68 -15.95
N SER A 45 -9.12 6.89 -15.79
CA SER A 45 -9.57 7.73 -16.91
C SER A 45 -8.43 8.52 -17.58
N SER A 46 -7.26 8.60 -16.96
CA SER A 46 -6.07 9.32 -17.47
C SER A 46 -4.77 8.67 -16.97
N PRO A 47 -4.46 7.42 -17.40
CA PRO A 47 -3.36 6.62 -16.86
C PRO A 47 -1.98 6.98 -17.45
N GLU A 48 -1.91 7.90 -18.42
CA GLU A 48 -0.72 8.14 -19.24
C GLU A 48 0.50 8.54 -18.41
N GLY A 49 0.30 9.24 -17.28
CA GLY A 49 1.37 9.67 -16.38
C GLY A 49 1.90 8.58 -15.44
N ILE A 50 1.22 7.45 -15.29
CA ILE A 50 1.60 6.40 -14.32
C ILE A 50 2.98 5.84 -14.65
N GLY A 51 3.26 5.57 -15.94
CA GLY A 51 4.54 5.01 -16.39
C GLY A 51 5.73 5.89 -16.02
N ASP A 52 5.67 7.17 -16.38
CA ASP A 52 6.74 8.14 -16.08
C ASP A 52 6.91 8.36 -14.57
N ASN A 53 5.81 8.30 -13.81
CA ASN A 53 5.84 8.42 -12.36
C ASN A 53 6.48 7.21 -11.68
N ILE A 54 6.42 6.00 -12.26
CA ILE A 54 7.11 4.83 -11.71
C ILE A 54 8.62 5.08 -11.69
N THR A 55 9.20 5.46 -12.84
CA THR A 55 10.64 5.72 -12.94
C THR A 55 11.06 6.89 -12.05
N SER A 56 10.29 7.98 -12.07
CA SER A 56 10.56 9.17 -11.25
C SER A 56 10.55 8.84 -9.75
N MET A 57 9.58 8.05 -9.30
CA MET A 57 9.47 7.64 -7.90
C MET A 57 10.66 6.78 -7.45
N VAL A 58 11.10 5.82 -8.27
CA VAL A 58 12.28 5.01 -7.94
C VAL A 58 13.52 5.88 -7.85
N ILE A 59 13.69 6.86 -8.76
CA ILE A 59 14.79 7.84 -8.68
C ILE A 59 14.73 8.62 -7.37
N ASP A 60 13.57 9.16 -6.99
CA ASP A 60 13.40 9.91 -5.75
C ASP A 60 13.71 9.06 -4.51
N TRP A 61 13.35 7.78 -4.51
CA TRP A 61 13.64 6.85 -3.42
C TRP A 61 15.14 6.60 -3.27
N LEU A 62 15.83 6.30 -4.36
CA LEU A 62 17.27 6.09 -4.38
C LEU A 62 18.00 7.37 -3.94
N ALA A 63 17.56 8.54 -4.43
CA ALA A 63 18.11 9.83 -4.06
C ALA A 63 17.90 10.16 -2.56
N ALA A 64 16.77 9.76 -1.99
CA ALA A 64 16.50 9.93 -0.57
C ALA A 64 17.33 9.00 0.33
N GLY A 65 17.87 7.91 -0.21
CA GLY A 65 18.77 6.99 0.47
C GLY A 65 18.23 5.57 0.67
N LEU A 66 17.14 5.18 0.00
CA LEU A 66 16.79 3.75 -0.12
C LEU A 66 17.86 3.03 -0.93
N ASP A 67 18.36 1.92 -0.39
CA ASP A 67 19.45 1.17 -0.97
C ASP A 67 18.97 -0.22 -1.43
N PRO A 68 19.03 -0.56 -2.73
CA PRO A 68 18.61 -1.87 -3.24
C PRO A 68 19.51 -3.02 -2.77
N GLN A 69 20.68 -2.74 -2.17
CA GLN A 69 21.52 -3.76 -1.53
C GLN A 69 21.04 -4.10 -0.11
N LYS A 70 20.21 -3.24 0.50
CA LYS A 70 19.69 -3.41 1.88
C LYS A 70 18.20 -3.75 1.90
N SER A 71 17.45 -3.33 0.90
CA SER A 71 16.01 -3.53 0.79
C SER A 71 15.63 -4.06 -0.59
N THR A 72 14.58 -4.86 -0.66
CA THR A 72 13.99 -5.28 -1.94
C THR A 72 13.10 -4.17 -2.49
N LEU A 73 13.47 -3.63 -3.66
CA LEU A 73 12.71 -2.62 -4.36
C LEU A 73 12.05 -3.23 -5.61
N PHE A 74 10.75 -3.04 -5.80
CA PHE A 74 10.05 -3.59 -6.97
C PHE A 74 8.85 -2.75 -7.42
N VAL A 75 8.26 -3.13 -8.55
CA VAL A 75 7.02 -2.54 -9.08
C VAL A 75 5.90 -3.57 -8.93
N GLN A 76 4.75 -3.17 -8.38
CA GLN A 76 3.64 -4.07 -8.07
C GLN A 76 3.21 -4.88 -9.31
N SER A 77 2.97 -4.20 -10.43
CA SER A 77 2.53 -4.89 -11.65
C SER A 77 3.55 -5.86 -12.24
N ALA A 78 4.81 -5.83 -11.83
CA ALA A 78 5.82 -6.79 -12.28
C ALA A 78 5.62 -8.18 -11.67
N ILE A 79 4.89 -8.30 -10.56
CA ILE A 79 4.64 -9.55 -9.83
C ILE A 79 3.16 -9.90 -9.95
N LYS A 80 2.82 -10.88 -10.80
CA LYS A 80 1.42 -11.16 -11.18
C LYS A 80 0.65 -11.91 -10.11
N GLU A 81 1.36 -12.55 -9.20
CA GLU A 81 0.86 -13.27 -8.05
C GLU A 81 0.06 -12.35 -7.10
N HIS A 82 0.35 -11.04 -7.09
CA HIS A 82 -0.48 -10.05 -6.40
C HIS A 82 -1.92 -10.05 -6.92
N ALA A 83 -2.10 -10.10 -8.25
CA ALA A 83 -3.42 -10.10 -8.87
C ALA A 83 -4.14 -11.44 -8.66
N GLU A 84 -3.42 -12.56 -8.72
CA GLU A 84 -3.97 -13.88 -8.41
C GLU A 84 -4.43 -13.96 -6.96
N LEU A 85 -3.60 -13.55 -6.01
CA LEU A 85 -3.95 -13.55 -4.60
C LEU A 85 -5.10 -12.57 -4.32
N PHE A 86 -5.09 -11.38 -4.90
CA PHE A 86 -6.20 -10.43 -4.83
C PHE A 86 -7.53 -11.08 -5.28
N LEU A 87 -7.52 -11.78 -6.42
CA LEU A 87 -8.70 -12.50 -6.90
C LEU A 87 -9.19 -13.53 -5.87
N LEU A 88 -8.30 -14.34 -5.32
CA LEU A 88 -8.66 -15.34 -4.32
C LEU A 88 -9.20 -14.72 -3.03
N LEU A 89 -8.56 -13.66 -2.54
CA LEU A 89 -9.00 -12.94 -1.33
C LEU A 89 -10.35 -12.25 -1.54
N SER A 90 -10.63 -11.79 -2.77
CA SER A 90 -11.93 -11.17 -3.09
C SER A 90 -13.11 -12.12 -2.87
N MET A 91 -12.92 -13.44 -3.08
CA MET A 91 -13.96 -14.45 -2.90
C MET A 91 -14.31 -14.71 -1.43
N ILE A 92 -13.41 -14.39 -0.51
CA ILE A 92 -13.62 -14.61 0.93
C ILE A 92 -13.85 -13.32 1.71
N THR A 93 -13.72 -12.15 1.10
CA THR A 93 -13.86 -10.85 1.77
C THR A 93 -15.30 -10.35 1.70
N PRO A 94 -16.01 -10.19 2.84
CA PRO A 94 -17.37 -9.67 2.83
C PRO A 94 -17.45 -8.23 2.33
N LEU A 95 -18.39 -7.95 1.43
CA LEU A 95 -18.60 -6.61 0.87
C LEU A 95 -18.81 -5.53 1.95
N ALA A 96 -19.55 -5.87 3.01
CA ALA A 96 -19.83 -4.95 4.11
C ALA A 96 -18.58 -4.50 4.88
N TRP A 97 -17.46 -5.25 4.82
CA TRP A 97 -16.20 -4.79 5.40
C TRP A 97 -15.61 -3.64 4.59
N LEU A 98 -15.72 -3.72 3.26
CA LEU A 98 -15.21 -2.70 2.35
C LEU A 98 -16.06 -1.42 2.41
N GLU A 99 -17.39 -1.55 2.36
CA GLU A 99 -18.32 -0.41 2.40
C GLU A 99 -18.29 0.38 3.71
N ARG A 100 -17.88 -0.27 4.81
CA ARG A 100 -17.74 0.36 6.13
C ARG A 100 -16.37 0.99 6.37
N ASN A 101 -15.40 0.76 5.48
CA ASN A 101 -14.07 1.34 5.62
C ASN A 101 -14.17 2.89 5.61
N PRO A 102 -13.74 3.58 6.69
CA PRO A 102 -13.81 5.04 6.76
C PRO A 102 -13.04 5.73 5.63
N THR A 103 -11.85 5.24 5.29
CA THR A 103 -10.99 5.84 4.27
C THR A 103 -11.61 5.73 2.88
N TYR A 104 -12.37 4.68 2.58
CA TYR A 104 -13.11 4.58 1.32
C TYR A 104 -14.14 5.73 1.18
N LYS A 105 -14.87 6.04 2.26
CA LYS A 105 -15.86 7.11 2.27
C LYS A 105 -15.21 8.49 2.19
N GLU A 106 -14.13 8.70 2.94
CA GLU A 106 -13.36 9.95 2.95
C GLU A 106 -12.76 10.23 1.57
N MET A 107 -12.06 9.27 0.98
CA MET A 107 -11.47 9.45 -0.35
C MET A 107 -12.51 9.68 -1.45
N LYS A 108 -13.68 9.03 -1.36
CA LYS A 108 -14.78 9.29 -2.29
C LYS A 108 -15.32 10.72 -2.16
N ALA A 109 -15.30 11.30 -0.97
CA ALA A 109 -15.69 12.68 -0.74
C ALA A 109 -14.60 13.68 -1.19
N GLU A 110 -13.32 13.41 -0.91
CA GLU A 110 -12.20 14.26 -1.31
C GLU A 110 -12.01 14.32 -2.83
N LEU A 111 -12.23 13.20 -3.51
CA LEU A 111 -12.07 13.06 -4.96
C LEU A 111 -13.43 13.10 -5.66
N ALA A 112 -14.36 13.96 -5.20
CA ALA A 112 -15.71 14.07 -5.74
C ALA A 112 -15.77 14.42 -7.24
N SER A 113 -14.70 14.98 -7.80
CA SER A 113 -14.59 15.25 -9.25
C SER A 113 -14.26 14.02 -10.09
N LYS A 114 -13.86 12.91 -9.46
CA LYS A 114 -13.56 11.64 -10.11
C LYS A 114 -14.68 10.65 -9.87
N ASP A 115 -15.01 9.85 -10.88
CA ASP A 115 -15.94 8.73 -10.68
C ASP A 115 -15.21 7.56 -10.02
N LEU A 116 -15.29 7.49 -8.69
CA LEU A 116 -14.70 6.42 -7.90
C LEU A 116 -15.70 5.32 -7.55
N SER A 117 -16.86 5.27 -8.23
CA SER A 117 -17.88 4.24 -8.01
C SER A 117 -17.55 2.95 -8.77
N THR A 118 -16.28 2.54 -8.74
CA THR A 118 -15.78 1.36 -9.44
C THR A 118 -15.49 0.23 -8.46
N PHE A 119 -15.62 -1.01 -8.94
CA PHE A 119 -15.22 -2.18 -8.16
C PHE A 119 -13.73 -2.13 -7.80
N GLY A 120 -12.88 -1.65 -8.71
CA GLY A 120 -11.45 -1.51 -8.46
C GLY A 120 -11.15 -0.59 -7.28
N PHE A 121 -11.85 0.54 -7.17
CA PHE A 121 -11.69 1.45 -6.05
C PHE A 121 -12.25 0.88 -4.74
N LEU A 122 -13.40 0.20 -4.77
CA LEU A 122 -13.94 -0.48 -3.58
C LEU A 122 -13.05 -1.64 -3.11
N GLY A 123 -12.48 -2.39 -4.05
CA GLY A 123 -11.66 -3.58 -3.82
C GLY A 123 -10.20 -3.28 -3.49
N TYR A 124 -9.73 -2.03 -3.63
CA TYR A 124 -8.33 -1.67 -3.40
C TYR A 124 -7.77 -2.13 -2.04
N PRO A 125 -8.53 -2.13 -0.92
CA PRO A 125 -8.00 -2.61 0.35
C PRO A 125 -7.73 -4.12 0.37
N VAL A 126 -8.43 -4.89 -0.47
CA VAL A 126 -8.18 -6.33 -0.66
C VAL A 126 -6.91 -6.53 -1.48
N LEU A 127 -6.66 -5.68 -2.48
CA LEU A 127 -5.40 -5.68 -3.22
C LEU A 127 -4.23 -5.34 -2.29
N GLN A 128 -4.41 -4.34 -1.41
CA GLN A 128 -3.41 -4.01 -0.39
C GLN A 128 -3.17 -5.17 0.59
N ALA A 129 -4.22 -5.91 0.96
CA ALA A 129 -4.07 -7.11 1.77
C ALA A 129 -3.24 -8.18 1.06
N ALA A 130 -3.48 -8.41 -0.24
CA ALA A 130 -2.66 -9.30 -1.06
C ALA A 130 -1.19 -8.85 -1.07
N ASP A 131 -0.94 -7.54 -1.29
CA ASP A 131 0.41 -6.99 -1.33
C ASP A 131 1.20 -7.21 -0.04
N ILE A 132 0.52 -7.22 1.10
CA ILE A 132 1.14 -7.38 2.43
C ILE A 132 1.38 -8.87 2.75
N ILE A 133 0.35 -9.70 2.62
CA ILE A 133 0.40 -11.07 3.14
C ILE A 133 1.15 -12.03 2.21
N MET A 134 1.25 -11.72 0.91
CA MET A 134 2.02 -12.53 -0.04
C MET A 134 3.49 -12.67 0.37
N TYR A 135 4.07 -11.60 0.93
CA TYR A 135 5.44 -11.60 1.46
C TYR A 135 5.51 -12.01 2.94
N LYS A 136 4.40 -12.44 3.54
CA LYS A 136 4.31 -12.84 4.95
C LYS A 136 4.87 -11.76 5.90
N ALA A 137 4.55 -10.50 5.62
CA ALA A 137 5.06 -9.37 6.39
C ALA A 137 4.62 -9.46 7.87
N TYR A 138 5.57 -9.30 8.79
CA TYR A 138 5.29 -9.20 10.23
C TYR A 138 4.91 -7.77 10.64
N GLY A 139 5.43 -6.76 9.94
CA GLY A 139 5.23 -5.35 10.25
C GLY A 139 5.00 -4.53 8.99
N VAL A 140 4.07 -3.58 9.05
CA VAL A 140 3.75 -2.69 7.92
C VAL A 140 3.94 -1.23 8.37
N PRO A 141 4.92 -0.49 7.83
CA PRO A 141 5.12 0.92 8.17
C PRO A 141 3.98 1.77 7.63
N VAL A 142 3.19 2.35 8.53
CA VAL A 142 1.99 3.11 8.18
C VAL A 142 1.79 4.34 9.06
N GLY A 143 1.13 5.35 8.49
CA GLY A 143 0.54 6.45 9.25
C GLY A 143 -0.77 6.03 9.92
N VAL A 144 -1.24 6.84 10.88
CA VAL A 144 -2.49 6.60 11.63
C VAL A 144 -3.70 6.51 10.68
N ASP A 145 -3.68 7.26 9.58
CA ASP A 145 -4.72 7.27 8.55
C ASP A 145 -4.84 5.94 7.77
N GLN A 146 -3.78 5.14 7.76
CA GLN A 146 -3.73 3.85 7.05
C GLN A 146 -4.00 2.64 7.97
N LEU A 147 -4.17 2.86 9.28
CA LEU A 147 -4.50 1.80 10.24
C LEU A 147 -5.75 0.99 9.84
N PRO A 148 -6.86 1.59 9.33
CA PRO A 148 -8.01 0.81 8.91
C PRO A 148 -7.70 -0.24 7.83
N HIS A 149 -6.76 0.03 6.91
CA HIS A 149 -6.37 -0.94 5.87
C HIS A 149 -5.52 -2.07 6.43
N VAL A 150 -4.63 -1.77 7.38
CA VAL A 150 -3.84 -2.81 8.06
C VAL A 150 -4.77 -3.70 8.89
N GLU A 151 -5.75 -3.15 9.59
CA GLU A 151 -6.72 -3.97 10.33
C GLU A 151 -7.58 -4.83 9.42
N LEU A 152 -8.04 -4.30 8.29
CA LEU A 152 -8.75 -5.11 7.30
C LEU A 152 -7.87 -6.24 6.73
N THR A 153 -6.59 -5.97 6.49
CA THR A 153 -5.61 -7.00 6.06
C THR A 153 -5.49 -8.10 7.10
N ARG A 154 -5.45 -7.74 8.39
CA ARG A 154 -5.38 -8.69 9.51
C ARG A 154 -6.63 -9.56 9.59
N GLU A 155 -7.82 -8.97 9.41
CA GLU A 155 -9.09 -9.72 9.33
C GLU A 155 -9.13 -10.70 8.15
N ILE A 156 -8.68 -10.26 6.97
CA ILE A 156 -8.60 -11.10 5.78
C ILE A 156 -7.62 -12.27 6.00
N ALA A 157 -6.44 -12.01 6.57
CA ALA A 157 -5.44 -13.04 6.89
C ALA A 157 -5.97 -14.06 7.91
N ARG A 158 -6.60 -13.59 9.00
CA ARG A 158 -7.25 -14.46 10.00
C ARG A 158 -8.31 -15.34 9.36
N ARG A 159 -9.16 -14.76 8.52
CA ARG A 159 -10.23 -15.46 7.82
C ARG A 159 -9.69 -16.51 6.85
N PHE A 160 -8.67 -16.18 6.07
CA PHE A 160 -8.00 -17.13 5.19
C PHE A 160 -7.45 -18.32 5.99
N ASN A 161 -6.72 -18.04 7.07
CA ASN A 161 -6.11 -19.06 7.91
C ASN A 161 -7.17 -19.98 8.55
N PHE A 162 -8.31 -19.42 8.96
CA PHE A 162 -9.44 -20.16 9.52
C PHE A 162 -10.13 -21.05 8.47
N LEU A 163 -10.37 -20.54 7.26
CA LEU A 163 -11.11 -21.27 6.23
C LEU A 163 -10.29 -22.40 5.59
N TYR A 164 -8.96 -22.21 5.46
CA TYR A 164 -8.11 -23.09 4.68
C TYR A 164 -7.02 -23.74 5.54
N LYS A 165 -6.01 -22.96 5.92
CA LYS A 165 -4.86 -23.38 6.71
C LYS A 165 -4.09 -22.17 7.20
N GLU A 166 -3.49 -22.26 8.37
CA GLU A 166 -2.56 -21.27 8.88
C GLU A 166 -1.31 -21.16 7.98
N ILE A 167 -1.33 -20.15 7.09
CA ILE A 167 -0.29 -19.88 6.09
C ILE A 167 0.29 -18.48 6.26
N PHE A 168 -0.57 -17.50 6.54
CA PHE A 168 -0.18 -16.09 6.61
C PHE A 168 0.03 -15.65 8.06
N PRO A 169 1.17 -15.04 8.41
CA PRO A 169 1.27 -14.32 9.68
C PRO A 169 0.30 -13.14 9.66
N ILE A 170 -0.11 -12.70 10.86
CA ILE A 170 -0.99 -11.55 11.00
C ILE A 170 -0.10 -10.29 11.13
N PRO A 171 -0.10 -9.38 10.15
CA PRO A 171 0.80 -8.24 10.14
C PRO A 171 0.45 -7.23 11.24
N GLU A 172 1.44 -6.62 11.88
CA GLU A 172 1.27 -5.53 12.84
C GLU A 172 1.57 -4.15 12.22
N PRO A 173 0.85 -3.10 12.59
CA PRO A 173 1.19 -1.74 12.15
C PRO A 173 2.45 -1.24 12.85
N LEU A 174 3.42 -0.75 12.06
CA LEU A 174 4.59 -0.03 12.55
C LEU A 174 4.32 1.47 12.42
N LEU A 175 3.84 2.08 13.50
CA LEU A 175 3.47 3.50 13.52
C LEU A 175 4.72 4.39 13.45
N ALA A 176 4.77 5.24 12.44
CA ALA A 176 5.79 6.29 12.35
C ALA A 176 5.47 7.41 13.37
N GLY A 177 6.44 7.76 14.22
CA GLY A 177 6.29 8.80 15.25
C GLY A 177 6.35 10.25 14.74
N VAL A 178 6.34 10.46 13.41
CA VAL A 178 6.57 11.79 12.82
C VAL A 178 5.23 12.50 12.54
N PRO A 179 5.01 13.72 13.08
CA PRO A 179 3.80 14.49 12.79
C PRO A 179 3.74 14.90 11.30
N LYS A 180 2.52 15.04 10.76
CA LYS A 180 2.32 15.53 9.38
C LYS A 180 2.93 16.94 9.24
N LEU A 181 3.77 17.13 8.22
CA LEU A 181 4.27 18.45 7.84
C LEU A 181 3.15 19.29 7.22
N LEU A 182 2.95 20.50 7.72
CA LEU A 182 2.03 21.47 7.14
C LEU A 182 2.61 22.00 5.82
N GLY A 183 1.72 22.29 4.86
CA GLY A 183 2.10 22.95 3.62
C GLY A 183 2.62 24.37 3.89
N ILE A 184 3.53 24.84 3.04
CA ILE A 184 4.02 26.22 3.00
C ILE A 184 3.15 27.01 2.02
#